data_AF-A0A7S3SWW2-F1
#
_entry.id   AF-A0A7S3SWW2-F1
#
_cell.length_a   1.000
_cell.length_b   1.000
_cell.length_c   1.000
_cell.angle_alpha   90.00
_cell.angle_beta   90.00
_cell.angle_gamma   90.00
#
_symmetry.space_group_name_H-M   'P 1'
#
loop_
_entity.id
_entity.type
_entity.pdbx_description
1 polymer ?
#
loop_
_entity_poly.entity_id
_entity_poly.type
_entity_poly.pdbx_seq_one_letter_code
_entity_poly.pdbx_strand_id
1 'polypeptide(L)'
;KGKGKGKGKGKSLSSFPGEVKVWIGQLAEGTTWKALQTHMDMAGKTKWVEVFEGKGKGRGAVAYATAEEAMAAIAAMNGSDLGGQSILCDVWEKQPKAEASA
;
A
#
# COMPACT_ATOMS: atom_id res chain seq x y z
N LYS A 1 -27.28 13.83 9.02
CA LYS A 1 -27.03 13.23 7.68
C LYS A 1 -25.55 12.90 7.54
N GLY A 2 -25.17 11.66 7.85
CA GLY A 2 -23.80 11.19 7.75
C GLY A 2 -23.81 9.66 7.61
N LYS A 3 -24.26 9.18 6.45
CA LYS A 3 -24.21 7.75 6.10
C LYS A 3 -22.75 7.39 5.79
N GLY A 4 -21.95 7.20 6.84
CA GLY A 4 -20.66 6.51 6.75
C GLY A 4 -20.92 5.03 6.57
N LYS A 5 -20.93 4.60 5.30
CA LYS A 5 -21.18 3.23 4.86
C LYS A 5 -20.13 2.31 5.51
N GLY A 6 -20.53 1.55 6.52
CA GLY A 6 -19.68 0.53 7.13
C GLY A 6 -19.25 -0.51 6.10
N LYS A 7 -17.98 -0.91 6.15
CA LYS A 7 -17.47 -2.12 5.51
C LYS A 7 -16.51 -2.80 6.48
N GLY A 8 -17.00 -3.89 7.08
CA GLY A 8 -16.20 -5.05 7.47
C GLY A 8 -15.28 -4.93 8.68
N LYS A 9 -15.72 -5.48 9.82
CA LYS A 9 -14.83 -6.22 10.73
C LYS A 9 -14.26 -7.42 9.95
N GLY A 10 -13.16 -7.18 9.24
CA GLY A 10 -12.38 -8.16 8.50
C GLY A 10 -10.96 -7.61 8.44
N LYS A 11 -9.98 -8.46 8.74
CA LYS A 11 -8.55 -8.15 8.87
C LYS A 11 -8.12 -7.01 7.94
N SER A 12 -7.97 -5.82 8.50
CA SER A 12 -7.72 -4.59 7.74
C SER A 12 -6.21 -4.36 7.67
N LEU A 13 -5.74 -3.50 6.77
CA LEU A 13 -4.35 -3.01 6.80
C LEU A 13 -3.95 -2.52 8.20
N SER A 14 -4.88 -2.01 9.01
CA SER A 14 -4.67 -1.65 10.42
C SER A 14 -4.15 -2.77 11.32
N SER A 15 -4.27 -4.05 10.94
CA SER A 15 -3.79 -5.20 11.72
C SER A 15 -2.30 -5.48 11.53
N PHE A 16 -1.66 -4.89 10.51
CA PHE A 16 -0.22 -5.02 10.25
C PHE A 16 0.52 -3.80 10.81
N PRO A 17 1.80 -3.93 11.23
CA PRO A 17 2.61 -2.78 11.60
C PRO A 17 2.93 -1.90 10.38
N GLY A 18 3.28 -0.62 10.59
CA GLY A 18 3.57 0.34 9.50
C GLY A 18 4.79 -0.02 8.66
N GLU A 19 5.80 -0.58 9.30
CA GLU A 19 7.07 -1.05 8.72
C GLU A 19 6.93 -2.15 7.67
N VAL A 20 5.93 -3.03 7.79
CA VAL A 20 5.67 -4.09 6.77
C VAL A 20 4.71 -3.61 5.68
N LYS A 21 4.28 -2.35 5.76
CA LYS A 21 3.35 -1.78 4.79
C LYS A 21 4.08 -0.87 3.83
N VAL A 22 3.66 -0.98 2.59
CA VAL A 22 4.11 -0.21 1.46
C VAL A 22 2.95 0.64 1.01
N TRP A 23 3.16 1.94 0.96
CA TRP A 23 2.26 2.86 0.30
C TRP A 23 2.56 2.87 -1.19
N ILE A 24 1.52 2.82 -2.03
CA ILE A 24 1.65 2.92 -3.47
C ILE A 24 0.91 4.17 -3.95
N GLY A 25 1.62 5.07 -4.59
CA GLY A 25 1.09 6.25 -5.25
C GLY A 25 1.09 6.10 -6.77
N GLN A 26 0.47 7.08 -7.43
CA GLN A 26 0.49 7.22 -8.88
C GLN A 26 -0.04 6.00 -9.66
N LEU A 27 -1.04 5.28 -9.14
CA LEU A 27 -1.72 4.20 -9.87
C LEU A 27 -2.57 4.75 -11.03
N ALA A 28 -2.54 4.08 -12.19
CA ALA A 28 -3.36 4.43 -13.34
C ALA A 28 -4.88 4.29 -13.06
N GLU A 29 -5.71 5.11 -13.72
CA GLU A 29 -7.17 4.97 -13.63
C GLU A 29 -7.60 3.59 -14.16
N GLY A 30 -8.34 2.85 -13.33
CA GLY A 30 -8.73 1.46 -13.60
C GLY A 30 -7.78 0.40 -13.04
N THR A 31 -6.68 0.79 -12.38
CA THR A 31 -5.82 -0.16 -11.65
C THR A 31 -6.60 -0.76 -10.49
N THR A 32 -6.72 -2.08 -10.49
CA THR A 32 -7.39 -2.82 -9.41
C THR A 32 -6.38 -3.38 -8.41
N TRP A 33 -6.84 -3.66 -7.20
CA TRP A 33 -6.03 -4.33 -6.16
C TRP A 33 -5.41 -5.64 -6.65
N LYS A 34 -6.09 -6.35 -7.56
CA LYS A 34 -5.61 -7.61 -8.13
C LYS A 34 -4.42 -7.39 -9.06
N ALA A 35 -4.46 -6.37 -9.92
CA ALA A 35 -3.34 -6.02 -10.79
C ALA A 35 -2.13 -5.54 -9.98
N LEU A 36 -2.38 -4.66 -9.00
CA LEU A 36 -1.35 -4.20 -8.08
C LEU A 36 -0.73 -5.35 -7.28
N GLN A 37 -1.55 -6.28 -6.79
CA GLN A 37 -1.08 -7.46 -6.08
C GLN A 37 -0.17 -8.32 -6.95
N THR A 38 -0.60 -8.69 -8.15
CA THR A 38 0.21 -9.50 -9.06
C THR A 38 1.55 -8.84 -9.33
N HIS A 39 1.56 -7.52 -9.54
CA HIS A 39 2.79 -6.77 -9.77
C HIS A 39 3.71 -6.78 -8.56
N MET A 40 3.17 -6.47 -7.38
CA MET A 40 3.90 -6.45 -6.11
C MET A 40 4.41 -7.84 -5.70
N ASP A 41 3.70 -8.89 -6.08
CA ASP A 41 4.08 -10.28 -5.80
C ASP A 41 5.35 -10.71 -6.55
N MET A 42 5.68 -10.05 -7.67
CA MET A 42 6.92 -10.32 -8.41
C MET A 42 8.18 -9.91 -7.63
N ALA A 43 8.06 -8.92 -6.73
CA ALA A 43 9.18 -8.50 -5.87
C ALA A 43 9.19 -9.21 -4.51
N GLY A 44 8.04 -9.71 -4.03
CA GLY A 44 7.95 -10.40 -2.76
C GLY A 44 6.52 -10.77 -2.39
N LYS A 45 6.34 -11.71 -1.45
CA LYS A 45 5.02 -12.28 -1.18
C LYS A 45 4.12 -11.30 -0.42
N THR A 46 3.10 -10.79 -1.11
CA THR A 46 2.14 -9.85 -0.52
C THR A 46 1.16 -10.56 0.41
N LYS A 47 0.97 -10.03 1.64
CA LYS A 47 0.00 -10.54 2.62
C LYS A 47 -1.37 -9.88 2.49
N TRP A 48 -1.38 -8.61 2.13
CA TRP A 48 -2.60 -7.83 1.96
C TRP A 48 -2.41 -6.75 0.92
N VAL A 49 -3.42 -6.48 0.11
CA VAL A 49 -3.41 -5.40 -0.88
C VAL A 49 -4.74 -4.67 -0.81
N GLU A 50 -4.68 -3.34 -0.74
CA GLU A 50 -5.84 -2.46 -0.73
C GLU A 50 -5.60 -1.30 -1.67
N VAL A 51 -6.58 -0.99 -2.52
CA VAL A 51 -6.53 0.14 -3.43
C VAL A 51 -7.55 1.17 -2.99
N PHE A 52 -7.11 2.41 -2.84
CA PHE A 52 -7.95 3.52 -2.44
C PHE A 52 -8.58 4.16 -3.69
N GLU A 53 -9.83 3.83 -3.96
CA GLU A 53 -10.60 4.41 -5.07
C GLU A 53 -11.43 5.63 -4.57
N GLY A 54 -11.48 6.73 -5.33
CA GLY A 54 -12.30 7.91 -5.04
C GLY A 54 -11.51 9.18 -4.67
N LYS A 55 -11.68 9.72 -3.45
CA LYS A 55 -11.00 10.95 -3.00
C LYS A 55 -9.47 10.83 -2.87
N GLY A 56 -8.94 9.62 -3.00
CA GLY A 56 -7.52 9.29 -3.07
C GLY A 56 -7.15 8.55 -4.36
N LYS A 57 -7.82 8.88 -5.48
CA LYS A 57 -7.56 8.30 -6.81
C LYS A 57 -6.06 8.14 -7.07
N GLY A 58 -5.69 6.93 -7.52
CA GLY A 58 -4.31 6.60 -7.86
C GLY A 58 -3.44 6.20 -6.68
N ARG A 59 -4.02 5.77 -5.55
CA ARG A 59 -3.26 5.35 -4.36
C ARG A 59 -3.68 3.97 -3.88
N GLY A 60 -2.75 3.22 -3.32
CA GLY A 60 -2.93 1.90 -2.76
C GLY A 60 -2.01 1.67 -1.57
N ALA A 61 -2.20 0.55 -0.91
CA ALA A 61 -1.35 0.06 0.16
C ALA A 61 -1.22 -1.46 0.06
N VAL A 62 -0.03 -1.95 0.34
CA VAL A 62 0.31 -3.37 0.36
C VAL A 62 0.94 -3.67 1.71
N ALA A 63 0.64 -4.82 2.30
CA ALA A 63 1.35 -5.33 3.47
C ALA A 63 2.11 -6.59 3.09
N TYR A 64 3.36 -6.69 3.53
CA TYR A 64 4.24 -7.83 3.37
C TYR A 64 4.30 -8.66 4.64
N ALA A 65 5.06 -9.77 4.61
CA ALA A 65 5.31 -10.57 5.78
C ALA A 65 6.32 -9.91 6.74
N THR A 66 7.35 -9.28 6.18
CA THR A 66 8.46 -8.66 6.90
C THR A 66 8.75 -7.25 6.37
N ALA A 67 9.42 -6.44 7.20
CA ALA A 67 9.79 -5.07 6.82
C ALA A 67 10.89 -5.06 5.76
N GLU A 68 11.78 -6.06 5.79
CA GLU A 68 12.82 -6.25 4.78
C GLU A 68 12.22 -6.53 3.40
N GLU A 69 11.23 -7.42 3.30
CA GLU A 69 10.51 -7.66 2.04
C GLU A 69 9.76 -6.41 1.56
N ALA A 70 9.15 -5.67 2.48
CA ALA A 70 8.46 -4.42 2.15
C ALA A 70 9.45 -3.39 1.55
N MET A 71 10.60 -3.18 2.19
CA MET A 71 11.62 -2.25 1.73
C MET A 71 12.29 -2.69 0.43
N ALA A 72 12.60 -3.99 0.29
CA ALA A 72 13.14 -4.53 -0.95
C ALA A 72 12.15 -4.39 -2.11
N ALA A 73 10.86 -4.67 -1.86
CA ALA A 73 9.82 -4.49 -2.85
C ALA A 73 9.60 -3.02 -3.20
N ILE A 74 9.65 -2.11 -2.23
CA ILE A 74 9.66 -0.67 -2.49
C ILE A 74 10.82 -0.32 -3.43
N ALA A 75 12.07 -0.66 -3.07
CA ALA A 75 13.24 -0.30 -3.87
C ALA A 75 13.20 -0.90 -5.29
N ALA A 76 12.67 -2.12 -5.44
CA ALA A 76 12.58 -2.81 -6.73
C ALA A 76 11.39 -2.35 -7.59
N MET A 77 10.26 -2.00 -6.98
CA MET A 77 9.01 -1.68 -7.68
C MET A 77 8.71 -0.19 -7.74
N ASN A 78 9.42 0.64 -6.99
CA ASN A 78 9.28 2.09 -7.07
C ASN A 78 9.69 2.60 -8.46
N GLY A 79 8.79 3.31 -9.12
CA GLY A 79 8.97 3.80 -10.49
C GLY A 79 8.62 2.79 -11.58
N SER A 80 8.12 1.60 -11.24
CA SER A 80 7.76 0.59 -12.23
C SER A 80 6.47 0.92 -12.97
N ASP A 81 6.37 0.55 -14.25
CA ASP A 81 5.20 0.85 -15.06
C ASP A 81 4.04 -0.14 -14.80
N LEU A 82 2.91 0.36 -14.30
CA LEU A 82 1.69 -0.42 -14.09
C LEU A 82 0.52 0.25 -14.81
N GLY A 83 -0.06 -0.44 -15.80
CA GLY A 83 -1.19 0.09 -16.55
C GLY A 83 -0.86 1.34 -17.37
N GLY A 84 0.40 1.51 -17.79
CA GLY A 84 0.87 2.67 -18.56
C GLY A 84 1.21 3.90 -17.72
N GLN A 85 1.29 3.76 -16.39
CA GLN A 85 1.73 4.82 -15.49
C GLN A 85 2.76 4.29 -14.50
N SER A 86 3.83 5.04 -14.25
CA SER A 86 4.86 4.66 -13.29
C SER A 86 4.28 4.72 -11.88
N ILE A 87 4.33 3.64 -11.11
CA ILE A 87 3.83 3.62 -9.74
C ILE A 87 4.91 4.13 -8.79
N LEU A 88 4.50 4.78 -7.72
CA LEU A 88 5.41 5.25 -6.68
C LEU A 88 5.27 4.30 -5.49
N CYS A 89 6.32 3.61 -5.06
CA CYS A 89 6.28 2.78 -3.87
C CYS A 89 7.07 3.47 -2.78
N ASP A 90 6.47 3.60 -1.60
CA ASP A 90 7.09 4.27 -0.46
C ASP A 90 6.74 3.53 0.85
N VAL A 91 7.50 3.79 1.91
CA VAL A 91 7.21 3.21 3.21
C VAL A 91 5.88 3.77 3.73
N TRP A 92 5.04 2.93 4.32
CA TRP A 92 3.85 3.40 5.01
C TRP A 92 4.26 4.00 6.36
N GLU A 93 4.87 5.19 6.32
CA GLU A 93 5.10 5.98 7.50
C GLU A 93 3.80 6.65 7.93
N LYS A 94 3.18 6.13 8.98
CA LYS A 94 2.47 7.01 9.89
C LYS A 94 3.57 7.84 10.53
N GLN A 95 3.60 9.14 10.22
CA GLN A 95 4.31 10.20 10.96
C GLN A 95 4.72 9.69 12.34
N PRO A 96 6.02 9.65 12.68
CA PRO A 96 6.47 9.13 13.96
C PRO A 96 5.64 9.83 15.03
N LYS A 97 4.82 9.08 15.77
CA LYS A 97 4.31 9.58 17.04
C LYS A 97 5.55 9.72 17.90
N ALA A 98 6.12 10.92 17.86
CA ALA A 98 7.07 11.48 18.77
C ALA A 98 7.92 10.41 19.46
N GLU A 99 9.02 10.06 18.82
CA GLU A 99 10.26 9.90 19.59
C GLU A 99 10.63 11.30 20.14
N ALA A 100 9.84 11.77 21.12
CA ALA A 100 10.39 12.58 22.20
C ALA A 100 11.13 11.54 23.05
N SER A 101 12.40 11.24 22.80
CA SER A 101 13.56 12.11 23.05
C SER A 101 13.37 12.93 24.32
N ALA A 102 14.13 12.48 25.34
CA ALA A 102 14.30 12.97 26.71
C ALA A 102 13.26 12.51 27.75
#